data_AF-A0A5M9NL20-F1
#
_entry.id   AF-A0A5M9NL20-F1
#
_cell.length_a   1.000
_cell.length_b   1.000
_cell.length_c   1.000
_cell.angle_alpha   90.00
_cell.angle_beta   90.00
_cell.angle_gamma   90.00
#
_symmetry.space_group_name_H-M   'P 1'
#
loop_
_entity.id
_entity.type
_entity.pdbx_description
1 polymer ?
#
loop_
_entity_poly.entity_id
_entity_poly.type
_entity_poly.pdbx_seq_one_letter_code
_entity_poly.pdbx_strand_id
1 'polypeptide(L)'
;MKKSLYTLFLALLIIFYIPLNIKAASYNYVKFGLREHCIALQNSKEKLYQDMLVTLLLPILQNAVDNYYKEYLSVSPVIAPYDISVLSIDRLGGNETVDFCVKLELHPYVGPHLDVGLDYITIKINSTGRVKVEKFEHIRNYELPSYYQDIIKKKLP
;
A
#
# COMPACT_ATOMS: atom_id res chain seq x y z
N MET A 1 -32.25 37.99 -44.35
CA MET A 1 -32.64 37.79 -42.93
C MET A 1 -33.29 36.43 -42.66
N LYS A 2 -34.36 36.01 -43.38
CA LYS A 2 -35.05 34.73 -43.11
C LYS A 2 -34.14 33.48 -43.17
N LYS A 3 -33.26 33.35 -44.18
CA LYS A 3 -32.35 32.19 -44.31
C LYS A 3 -31.35 32.06 -43.14
N SER A 4 -30.86 33.19 -42.63
CA SER A 4 -29.95 33.24 -41.47
C SER A 4 -30.66 32.91 -40.15
N LEU A 5 -31.95 33.22 -40.05
CA LEU A 5 -32.78 32.85 -38.89
C LEU A 5 -33.06 31.33 -38.86
N TYR A 6 -33.32 30.72 -40.03
CA TYR A 6 -33.49 29.26 -40.12
C TYR A 6 -32.21 28.49 -39.79
N THR A 7 -31.04 28.98 -40.19
CA THR A 7 -29.77 28.34 -39.83
C THR A 7 -29.49 28.43 -38.33
N LEU A 8 -29.85 29.55 -37.69
CA LEU A 8 -29.69 29.71 -36.24
C LEU A 8 -30.63 28.77 -35.46
N PHE A 9 -31.88 28.66 -35.92
CA PHE A 9 -32.87 27.77 -35.32
C PHE A 9 -32.50 26.29 -35.45
N LEU A 10 -31.94 25.90 -36.60
CA LEU A 10 -31.45 24.54 -36.83
C LEU A 10 -30.27 24.18 -35.92
N ALA A 11 -29.34 25.11 -35.71
CA ALA A 11 -28.21 24.91 -34.79
C ALA A 11 -28.67 24.76 -33.33
N LEU A 12 -29.71 25.49 -32.92
CA LEU A 12 -30.27 25.45 -31.57
C LEU A 12 -31.01 24.13 -31.28
N LEU A 13 -31.71 23.58 -32.28
CA LEU A 13 -32.31 22.24 -32.19
C LEU A 13 -31.25 21.16 -32.00
N ILE A 14 -30.12 21.23 -32.71
CA ILE A 14 -29.03 20.25 -32.58
C ILE A 14 -28.44 20.26 -31.16
N ILE A 15 -28.29 21.44 -30.53
CA ILE A 15 -27.79 21.55 -29.16
C ILE A 15 -28.77 20.95 -28.13
N PHE A 16 -30.08 21.06 -28.38
CA PHE A 16 -31.12 20.56 -27.47
C PHE A 16 -31.34 19.03 -27.56
N TYR A 17 -30.99 18.42 -28.69
CA TYR A 17 -31.14 16.97 -28.92
C TYR A 17 -29.87 16.16 -28.60
N ILE A 18 -28.75 16.79 -28.25
CA ILE A 18 -27.61 16.07 -27.68
C ILE A 18 -27.92 15.89 -26.20
N PRO A 19 -28.27 14.67 -25.72
CA PRO A 19 -28.44 14.48 -24.30
C PRO A 19 -27.08 14.74 -23.63
N LEU A 20 -27.05 15.70 -22.71
CA LEU A 20 -25.91 15.94 -21.81
C LEU A 20 -25.81 14.79 -20.79
N ASN A 21 -25.79 13.55 -21.26
CA ASN A 21 -25.49 12.38 -20.47
C ASN A 21 -23.97 12.29 -20.33
N ILE A 22 -23.36 13.30 -19.71
CA ILE A 22 -22.09 13.09 -19.02
C ILE A 22 -22.47 12.38 -17.72
N LYS A 23 -22.81 11.10 -17.82
CA LYS A 23 -22.45 10.23 -16.71
C LYS A 23 -20.93 10.28 -16.71
N ALA A 24 -20.35 10.86 -15.65
CA ALA A 24 -18.99 10.55 -15.32
C ALA A 24 -18.95 9.03 -15.14
N ALA A 25 -18.63 8.32 -16.22
CA ALA A 25 -18.17 6.96 -16.11
C ALA A 25 -16.85 7.10 -15.36
N SER A 26 -16.91 6.93 -14.04
CA SER A 26 -15.77 6.40 -13.32
C SER A 26 -15.38 5.15 -14.12
N TYR A 27 -14.28 5.26 -14.87
CA TYR A 27 -13.68 4.13 -15.54
C TYR A 27 -13.27 3.18 -14.41
N ASN A 28 -14.16 2.26 -14.08
CA ASN A 28 -13.76 1.04 -13.40
C ASN A 28 -12.90 0.31 -14.42
N TYR A 29 -11.59 0.55 -14.37
CA TYR A 29 -10.64 -0.27 -15.08
C TYR A 29 -10.92 -1.71 -14.68
N VAL A 30 -11.22 -2.52 -15.68
CA VAL A 30 -11.49 -3.95 -15.55
C VAL A 30 -10.31 -4.56 -14.81
N LYS A 31 -10.53 -4.94 -13.55
CA LYS A 31 -9.55 -5.57 -12.66
C LYS A 31 -9.30 -7.00 -13.12
N PHE A 32 -8.53 -7.13 -14.19
CA PHE A 32 -8.03 -8.42 -14.68
C PHE A 32 -6.56 -8.56 -14.25
N GLY A 33 -6.35 -9.33 -13.18
CA GLY A 33 -5.11 -10.09 -12.97
C GLY A 33 -3.82 -9.37 -12.55
N LEU A 34 -3.75 -8.04 -12.51
CA LEU A 34 -2.58 -7.33 -11.99
C LEU A 34 -2.82 -6.95 -10.52
N ARG A 35 -1.91 -7.40 -9.65
CA ARG A 35 -1.92 -7.09 -8.21
C ARG A 35 -1.47 -5.62 -8.06
N GLU A 36 -2.38 -4.69 -8.32
CA GLU A 36 -2.13 -3.24 -8.17
C GLU A 36 -1.65 -2.98 -6.75
N HIS A 37 -0.36 -2.65 -6.64
CA HIS A 37 0.18 -2.11 -5.39
C HIS A 37 -0.50 -0.75 -5.17
N CYS A 38 -0.67 -0.37 -3.91
CA CYS A 38 -1.19 0.95 -3.57
C CYS A 38 -0.10 2.01 -3.82
N ILE A 39 0.22 2.24 -5.10
CA ILE A 39 1.26 3.19 -5.52
C ILE A 39 0.67 4.60 -5.43
N ALA A 40 0.93 5.28 -4.32
CA ALA A 40 0.61 6.69 -4.19
C ALA A 40 1.66 7.55 -4.90
N LEU A 41 1.22 8.64 -5.54
CA LEU A 41 2.13 9.61 -6.15
C LEU A 41 2.89 10.37 -5.05
N GLN A 42 4.20 10.55 -5.20
CA GLN A 42 5.14 11.02 -4.15
C GLN A 42 4.75 12.31 -3.41
N ASN A 43 3.91 13.16 -4.01
CA ASN A 43 3.44 14.42 -3.41
C ASN A 43 1.91 14.48 -3.26
N SER A 44 1.25 13.32 -3.23
CA SER A 44 -0.21 13.24 -3.13
C SER A 44 -0.67 13.13 -1.68
N LYS A 45 -1.95 13.47 -1.44
CA LYS A 45 -2.56 13.31 -0.11
C LYS A 45 -2.60 11.84 0.31
N GLU A 46 -2.79 10.94 -0.66
CA GLU A 46 -2.77 9.50 -0.45
C GLU A 46 -1.42 9.05 0.11
N LYS A 47 -0.30 9.55 -0.42
CA LYS A 47 1.03 9.25 0.10
C LYS A 47 1.20 9.76 1.53
N LEU A 48 0.77 10.99 1.82
CA LEU A 48 0.79 11.53 3.19
C LEU A 48 -0.03 10.67 4.17
N TYR A 49 -1.19 10.17 3.76
CA TYR A 49 -2.01 9.29 4.59
C TYR A 49 -1.38 7.91 4.79
N GLN A 50 -0.74 7.36 3.75
CA GLN A 50 0.03 6.12 3.87
C GLN A 50 1.21 6.28 4.82
N ASP A 51 1.98 7.37 4.71
CA ASP A 51 3.14 7.63 5.58
C ASP A 51 2.71 7.79 7.03
N MET A 52 1.60 8.50 7.27
CA MET A 52 1.00 8.61 8.60
C MET A 52 0.57 7.24 9.15
N LEU A 53 -0.11 6.42 8.32
CA LEU A 53 -0.52 5.07 8.71
C LEU A 53 0.68 4.20 9.08
N VAL A 54 1.70 4.14 8.22
CA VAL A 54 2.92 3.36 8.46
C VAL A 54 3.64 3.83 9.72
N THR A 55 3.75 5.15 9.92
CA THR A 55 4.38 5.73 11.12
C THR A 55 3.66 5.29 12.39
N LEU A 56 2.32 5.27 12.39
CA LEU A 56 1.53 4.80 13.54
C LEU A 56 1.67 3.30 13.79
N LEU A 57 1.87 2.52 12.73
CA LEU A 57 2.01 1.07 12.81
C LEU A 57 3.44 0.61 13.18
N LEU A 58 4.43 1.51 13.10
CA LEU A 58 5.84 1.17 13.24
C LEU A 58 6.16 0.32 14.50
N PRO A 59 5.65 0.61 15.70
CA PRO A 59 5.96 -0.21 16.89
C PRO A 59 5.49 -1.66 16.75
N ILE A 60 4.36 -1.88 16.07
CA ILE A 60 3.77 -3.20 15.88
C ILE A 60 4.53 -3.98 14.82
N LEU A 61 4.91 -3.30 13.74
CA LEU A 61 5.70 -3.88 12.66
C LEU A 61 7.11 -4.24 13.14
N GLN A 62 7.76 -3.35 13.90
CA GLN A 62 9.09 -3.60 14.46
C GLN A 62 9.05 -4.80 15.41
N ASN A 63 8.05 -4.90 16.28
CA ASN A 63 7.90 -6.06 17.17
C ASN A 63 7.68 -7.38 16.38
N ALA A 64 6.96 -7.34 15.26
CA ALA A 64 6.80 -8.51 14.40
C ALA A 64 8.15 -8.95 13.77
N VAL A 65 8.94 -7.99 13.29
CA VAL A 65 10.31 -8.21 12.79
C VAL A 65 11.21 -8.76 13.89
N ASP A 66 11.22 -8.14 15.08
CA ASP A 66 12.02 -8.59 16.22
C ASP A 66 11.70 -10.04 16.60
N ASN A 67 10.41 -10.38 16.64
CA ASN A 67 9.97 -11.72 16.97
C ASN A 67 10.39 -12.77 15.93
N TYR A 68 10.43 -12.41 14.66
CA TYR A 68 10.87 -13.30 13.60
C TYR A 68 12.40 -13.46 13.62
N TYR A 69 13.15 -12.36 13.59
CA TYR A 69 14.60 -12.39 13.42
C TYR A 69 15.37 -12.74 14.70
N LYS A 70 14.79 -12.66 15.91
CA LYS A 70 15.50 -13.02 17.15
C LYS A 70 16.06 -14.45 17.16
N GLU A 71 15.45 -15.36 16.40
CA GLU A 71 15.93 -16.72 16.28
C GLU A 71 17.14 -16.84 15.34
N TYR A 72 17.27 -15.94 14.37
CA TYR A 72 18.26 -15.98 13.29
C TYR A 72 19.45 -15.05 13.51
N LEU A 73 19.23 -13.89 14.12
CA LEU A 73 20.21 -12.84 14.29
C LEU A 73 20.39 -12.48 15.77
N SER A 74 21.61 -12.15 16.18
CA SER A 74 21.94 -11.65 17.53
C SER A 74 21.54 -10.19 17.73
N VAL A 75 21.47 -9.44 16.64
CA VAL A 75 21.00 -8.05 16.59
C VAL A 75 19.67 -8.04 15.86
N SER A 76 18.68 -7.32 16.41
CA SER A 76 17.39 -7.18 15.73
C SER A 76 17.51 -6.22 14.55
N PRO A 77 17.04 -6.60 13.35
CA PRO A 77 16.95 -5.69 12.22
C PRO A 77 15.99 -4.53 12.50
N VAL A 78 16.30 -3.37 11.92
CA VAL A 78 15.49 -2.17 11.99
C VAL A 78 14.65 -2.04 10.72
N ILE A 79 13.43 -1.53 10.85
CA ILE A 79 12.61 -1.11 9.71
C ILE A 79 12.47 0.42 9.69
N ALA A 80 12.63 1.02 8.51
CA ALA A 80 12.45 2.46 8.32
C ALA A 80 11.07 2.78 7.74
N PRO A 81 10.30 3.74 8.30
CA PRO A 81 8.96 4.08 7.80
C PRO A 81 8.91 4.44 6.31
N TYR A 82 9.93 5.12 5.80
CA TYR A 82 9.99 5.54 4.40
C TYR A 82 10.25 4.39 3.42
N ASP A 83 10.67 3.22 3.94
CA ASP A 83 11.03 2.03 3.16
C ASP A 83 9.99 0.90 3.27
N ILE A 84 8.85 1.21 3.89
CA ILE A 84 7.72 0.29 4.01
C ILE A 84 6.71 0.63 2.91
N SER A 85 6.34 -0.39 2.13
CA SER A 85 5.38 -0.25 1.04
C SER A 85 4.03 -0.85 1.41
N VAL A 86 2.95 -0.08 1.18
CA VAL A 86 1.57 -0.57 1.34
C VAL A 86 1.17 -1.31 0.07
N LEU A 87 1.10 -2.65 0.14
CA LEU A 87 0.74 -3.48 -1.00
C LEU A 87 -0.77 -3.45 -1.26
N SER A 88 -1.58 -3.59 -0.21
CA SER A 88 -3.04 -3.50 -0.32
C SER A 88 -3.69 -3.02 0.98
N ILE A 89 -4.84 -2.38 0.85
CA ILE A 89 -5.76 -2.05 1.95
C ILE A 89 -7.15 -2.51 1.52
N ASP A 90 -7.68 -3.51 2.21
CA ASP A 90 -8.99 -4.08 1.94
C ASP A 90 -9.92 -3.79 3.13
N ARG A 91 -11.12 -3.27 2.85
CA ARG A 91 -12.16 -3.09 3.87
C ARG A 91 -12.88 -4.42 4.10
N LEU A 92 -12.98 -4.85 5.36
CA LEU A 92 -13.55 -6.14 5.75
C LEU A 92 -15.05 -6.03 6.02
N GLY A 93 -15.88 -6.71 5.23
CA GLY A 93 -17.34 -6.76 5.45
C GLY A 93 -18.14 -5.70 4.69
N GLY A 94 -17.55 -5.09 3.64
CA GLY A 94 -18.24 -4.15 2.76
C GLY A 94 -18.12 -2.69 3.19
N ASN A 95 -18.76 -1.78 2.44
CA ASN A 95 -18.49 -0.33 2.47
C ASN A 95 -18.85 0.37 3.80
N GLU A 96 -19.67 -0.22 4.64
CA GLU A 96 -20.17 0.39 5.89
C GLU A 96 -19.32 0.04 7.12
N THR A 97 -18.41 -0.93 7.01
CA THR A 97 -17.55 -1.37 8.11
C THR A 97 -16.34 -0.48 8.26
N VAL A 98 -15.75 -0.38 9.46
CA VAL A 98 -14.49 0.35 9.70
C VAL A 98 -13.39 -0.62 10.15
N ASP A 99 -13.40 -1.79 9.52
CA ASP A 99 -12.42 -2.85 9.73
C ASP A 99 -11.59 -3.01 8.45
N PHE A 100 -10.28 -3.11 8.59
CA PHE A 100 -9.34 -3.12 7.47
C PHE A 100 -8.36 -4.29 7.60
N CYS A 101 -8.01 -4.87 6.46
CA CYS A 101 -6.90 -5.78 6.28
C CYS A 101 -5.85 -5.09 5.43
N VAL A 102 -4.65 -4.91 5.97
CA VAL A 102 -3.56 -4.20 5.31
C VAL A 102 -2.41 -5.15 5.10
N LYS A 103 -1.90 -5.23 3.86
CA LYS A 103 -0.69 -5.97 3.53
C LYS A 103 0.45 -4.99 3.26
N LEU A 104 1.57 -5.19 3.94
CA LEU A 104 2.76 -4.33 3.91
C LEU A 104 3.95 -5.16 3.44
N GLU A 105 4.85 -4.53 2.67
CA GLU A 105 6.19 -5.01 2.37
C GLU A 105 7.20 -4.21 3.18
N LEU A 106 8.18 -4.92 3.74
CA LEU A 106 9.21 -4.38 4.60
C LEU A 106 10.58 -4.88 4.13
N HIS A 107 11.58 -4.02 4.29
CA HIS A 107 12.99 -4.35 4.07
C HIS A 107 13.75 -4.11 5.38
N PRO A 108 13.75 -5.08 6.31
CA PRO A 108 14.52 -4.91 7.53
C PRO A 108 16.01 -4.92 7.24
N TYR A 109 16.76 -4.07 7.94
CA TYR A 109 18.19 -3.90 7.73
C TYR A 109 18.97 -3.84 9.05
N VAL A 110 20.27 -4.09 8.98
CA VAL A 110 21.22 -3.90 10.09
C VAL A 110 22.28 -2.88 9.71
N GLY A 111 22.84 -2.20 10.72
CA GLY A 111 23.96 -1.27 10.50
C GLY A 111 23.63 -0.17 9.48
N PRO A 112 24.56 0.15 8.55
CA PRO A 112 24.40 1.23 7.57
C PRO A 112 23.48 0.82 6.40
N HIS A 113 22.24 0.43 6.70
CA HIS A 113 21.24 -0.01 5.72
C HIS A 113 21.65 -1.25 4.92
N LEU A 114 22.14 -2.28 5.62
CA LEU A 114 22.37 -3.59 5.03
C LEU A 114 21.11 -4.43 5.21
N ASP A 115 20.31 -4.56 4.14
CA ASP A 115 19.10 -5.38 4.17
C ASP A 115 19.43 -6.81 4.58
N VAL A 116 18.55 -7.41 5.38
CA VAL A 116 18.65 -8.82 5.78
C VAL A 116 17.53 -9.66 5.17
N GLY A 117 16.40 -9.04 4.85
CA GLY A 117 15.33 -9.73 4.17
C GLY A 117 14.29 -8.83 3.53
N LEU A 118 13.44 -9.44 2.71
CA LEU A 118 12.19 -8.87 2.23
C LEU A 118 11.06 -9.64 2.88
N ASP A 119 10.19 -8.93 3.59
CA ASP A 119 9.12 -9.52 4.38
C ASP A 119 7.77 -8.93 4.00
N TYR A 120 6.72 -9.76 4.06
CA TYR A 120 5.34 -9.30 4.02
C TYR A 120 4.68 -9.46 5.39
N ILE A 121 4.02 -8.40 5.85
CA ILE A 121 3.19 -8.44 7.05
C ILE A 121 1.75 -8.14 6.66
N THR A 122 0.83 -8.99 7.12
CA THR A 122 -0.62 -8.74 7.04
C THR A 122 -1.13 -8.39 8.42
N ILE A 123 -1.77 -7.22 8.54
CA ILE A 123 -2.40 -6.75 9.78
C ILE A 123 -3.90 -6.58 9.60
N LYS A 124 -4.64 -6.72 10.69
CA LYS A 124 -6.04 -6.29 10.82
C LYS A 124 -6.13 -5.10 11.74
N ILE A 125 -6.86 -4.08 11.31
CA ILE A 125 -7.20 -2.89 12.08
C ILE A 125 -8.72 -2.88 12.22
N ASN A 126 -9.25 -2.91 13.44
CA ASN A 126 -10.69 -2.89 13.63
C ASN A 126 -11.20 -1.48 14.01
N SER A 127 -12.52 -1.34 13.99
CA SER A 127 -13.24 -0.10 14.36
C SER A 127 -12.98 0.40 15.79
N THR A 128 -12.42 -0.42 16.67
CA THR A 128 -11.99 -0.02 18.03
C THR A 128 -10.56 0.50 18.09
N GLY A 129 -9.86 0.55 16.96
CA GLY A 129 -8.44 0.93 16.87
C GLY A 129 -7.47 -0.17 17.27
N ARG A 130 -7.94 -1.41 17.49
CA ARG A 130 -7.05 -2.54 17.78
C ARG A 130 -6.39 -2.99 16.49
N VAL A 131 -5.08 -3.12 16.55
CA VAL A 131 -4.25 -3.63 15.46
C VAL A 131 -3.70 -5.00 15.84
N LYS A 132 -3.84 -5.96 14.96
CA LYS A 132 -3.34 -7.34 15.15
C LYS A 132 -2.54 -7.78 13.93
N VAL A 133 -1.37 -8.37 14.15
CA VAL A 133 -0.62 -9.07 13.12
C VAL A 133 -1.31 -10.42 12.86
N GLU A 134 -1.80 -10.62 11.64
CA GLU A 134 -2.43 -11.87 11.22
C GLU A 134 -1.42 -12.83 10.60
N LYS A 135 -0.43 -12.29 9.88
CA LYS A 135 0.57 -13.11 9.19
C LYS A 135 1.88 -12.34 9.04
N PHE A 136 2.99 -13.04 9.25
CA PHE A 136 4.33 -12.63 8.87
C PHE A 136 4.85 -13.64 7.85
N GLU A 137 5.31 -13.17 6.68
CA GLU A 137 5.82 -13.99 5.60
C GLU A 137 7.20 -13.48 5.21
N HIS A 138 8.22 -14.31 5.41
CA HIS A 138 9.55 -14.00 4.88
C HIS A 138 9.64 -14.45 3.41
N ILE A 139 10.13 -13.56 2.55
CA ILE A 139 10.10 -13.76 1.09
C ILE A 139 11.48 -14.03 0.53
N ARG A 140 12.50 -13.27 0.96
CA ARG A 140 13.88 -13.48 0.50
C ARG A 140 14.90 -12.98 1.51
N ASN A 141 16.08 -13.57 1.45
CA ASN A 141 17.27 -13.14 2.17
C ASN A 141 18.13 -12.22 1.31
N TYR A 142 18.90 -11.36 1.98
CA TYR A 142 20.06 -10.71 1.39
C TYR A 142 21.32 -11.12 2.14
N GLU A 143 22.40 -11.36 1.39
CA GLU A 143 23.66 -11.79 1.99
C GLU A 143 24.33 -10.61 2.69
N LEU A 144 24.61 -10.80 3.98
CA LEU A 144 25.42 -9.86 4.73
C LEU A 144 26.90 -9.97 4.35
N PRO A 145 27.64 -8.86 4.33
CA PRO A 145 29.07 -8.88 4.06
C PRO A 145 29.83 -9.66 5.14
N SER A 146 31.06 -10.08 4.85
CA SER A 146 31.87 -10.92 5.73
C SER A 146 32.07 -10.35 7.14
N TYR A 147 32.11 -9.02 7.26
CA TYR A 147 32.26 -8.30 8.54
C TYR A 147 30.95 -8.15 9.35
N TYR A 148 29.84 -8.73 8.89
CA TYR A 148 28.56 -8.85 9.62
C TYR A 148 28.15 -10.32 9.84
N GLN A 149 29.03 -11.29 9.57
CA GLN A 149 28.69 -12.71 9.72
C GLN A 149 28.58 -13.15 11.18
N ASP A 150 29.20 -12.41 12.10
CA ASP A 150 29.17 -12.63 13.55
C ASP A 150 27.79 -12.46 14.18
N ILE A 151 26.89 -11.71 13.51
CA ILE A 151 25.53 -11.53 14.01
C ILE A 151 24.57 -12.67 13.64
N ILE A 152 24.98 -13.60 12.77
CA ILE A 152 24.13 -14.69 12.31
C ILE A 152 24.20 -15.87 13.29
N LYS A 153 23.09 -16.15 13.99
CA LYS A 153 22.94 -17.31 14.89
C LYS A 153 22.68 -18.59 14.12
N LYS A 154 21.83 -18.51 13.10
CA LYS A 154 21.48 -19.59 12.20
C LYS A 154 21.17 -19.04 10.82
N LYS A 155 21.33 -19.88 9.80
CA LYS A 155 20.98 -19.53 8.42
C LYS A 155 19.50 -19.12 8.34
N LEU A 156 19.24 -17.97 7.71
CA LEU A 156 17.89 -17.54 7.37
C LEU A 156 17.25 -18.54 6.37
N PRO A 157 15.92 -18.74 6.43
CA PRO A 157 15.25 -19.81 5.68
C PRO A 157 15.25 -19.61 4.17
#